data_AF-A0A7D7ZR71-F1
#
_entry.id   AF-A0A7D7ZR71-F1
#
_cell.length_a   1.000
_cell.length_b   1.000
_cell.length_c   1.000
_cell.angle_alpha   90.00
_cell.angle_beta   90.00
_cell.angle_gamma   90.00
#
_symmetry.space_group_name_H-M   'P 1'
#
loop_
_entity.id
_entity.type
_entity.pdbx_description
1 polymer ?
#
loop_
_entity_poly.entity_id
_entity_poly.type
_entity_poly.pdbx_seq_one_letter_code
_entity_poly.pdbx_strand_id
1 'polypeptide(L)'
;MRLLLILFSIPFVALSQIEKGYIEYNYQVPAEKVIIKNAILEFSNNKSLFIYNRTDLLKNDNSGIKSEGTNVKASFSISDDYGTQVYRDFTNKIIINRFARINKLFNPFKVEDNWIAINWGIKDEYKQIGKFKAQKAIGVYRGRTYTAWFTEEIPLPYGPWKLFGLPGLILEAEDSEKMFKVEFKSIKYPCKCDFIIKKPTTEESKTLKEYVEFRDNYNDYVFKKMKSKLPRNIANKMRQIPKKGHKRKYRGEKVYEWETEEKKDK
;
A
#
# COMPACT_ATOMS: atom_id res chain seq x y z
N MET A 1 2.93 70.41 -0.92
CA MET A 1 2.39 69.37 -1.83
C MET A 1 2.83 68.01 -1.28
N ARG A 2 1.92 67.27 -0.63
CA ARG A 2 2.24 65.98 0.02
C ARG A 2 2.39 64.90 -1.07
N LEU A 3 3.57 64.29 -1.16
CA LEU A 3 3.86 63.18 -2.07
C LEU A 3 3.28 61.89 -1.45
N LEU A 4 2.25 61.32 -2.07
CA LEU A 4 1.63 60.05 -1.65
C LEU A 4 2.43 58.89 -2.29
N LEU A 5 3.17 58.14 -1.49
CA LEU A 5 3.85 56.91 -1.91
C LEU A 5 2.85 55.76 -1.93
N ILE A 6 2.37 55.41 -3.12
CA ILE A 6 1.54 54.22 -3.33
C ILE A 6 2.47 53.01 -3.44
N LEU A 7 2.56 52.20 -2.39
CA LEU A 7 3.19 50.87 -2.46
C LEU A 7 2.30 49.95 -3.29
N PHE A 8 2.71 49.68 -4.53
CA PHE A 8 2.16 48.58 -5.33
C PHE A 8 2.67 47.25 -4.74
N SER A 9 1.82 46.54 -4.02
CA SER A 9 2.06 45.13 -3.68
C SER A 9 1.92 44.31 -4.95
N ILE A 10 3.04 43.92 -5.54
CA ILE A 10 3.06 42.95 -6.63
C ILE A 10 2.54 41.62 -6.05
N PRO A 11 1.43 41.05 -6.55
CA PRO A 11 1.01 39.73 -6.12
C PRO A 11 2.11 38.75 -6.54
N PHE A 12 2.75 38.13 -5.55
CA PHE A 12 3.67 37.03 -5.76
C PHE A 12 2.88 35.88 -6.39
N VAL A 13 2.81 35.83 -7.72
CA VAL A 13 2.32 34.67 -8.44
C VAL A 13 3.34 33.57 -8.20
N ALA A 14 3.11 32.78 -7.14
CA ALA A 14 3.83 31.55 -6.92
C ALA A 14 3.55 30.66 -8.13
N LEU A 15 4.48 30.64 -9.08
CA LEU A 15 4.55 29.58 -10.08
C LEU A 15 4.58 28.27 -9.31
N SER A 16 3.48 27.54 -9.28
CA SER A 16 3.43 26.19 -8.73
C SER A 16 4.44 25.36 -9.51
N GLN A 17 5.63 25.19 -8.92
CA GLN A 17 6.62 24.27 -9.43
C GLN A 17 6.01 22.88 -9.33
N ILE A 18 6.08 22.10 -10.41
CA ILE A 18 5.61 20.71 -10.39
C ILE A 18 6.43 19.96 -9.33
N GLU A 19 5.79 19.68 -8.18
CA GLU A 19 6.38 18.95 -7.07
C GLU A 19 6.33 17.46 -7.41
N LYS A 20 7.35 17.01 -8.15
CA LYS A 20 7.47 15.64 -8.60
C LYS A 20 8.72 15.00 -8.04
N GLY A 21 8.55 13.78 -7.55
CA GLY A 21 9.62 13.02 -6.95
C GLY A 21 9.24 11.56 -6.74
N TYR A 22 10.22 10.77 -6.35
CA TYR A 22 9.98 9.43 -5.85
C TYR A 22 10.87 9.12 -4.66
N ILE A 23 10.40 8.21 -3.82
CA ILE A 23 11.12 7.68 -2.66
C ILE A 23 11.18 6.17 -2.79
N GLU A 24 12.33 5.60 -2.48
CA GLU A 24 12.50 4.17 -2.31
C GLU A 24 12.39 3.80 -0.83
N TYR A 25 11.71 2.69 -0.56
CA TYR A 25 11.54 2.12 0.77
C TYR A 25 11.91 0.63 0.79
N ASN A 26 12.39 0.17 1.94
CA ASN A 26 12.34 -1.24 2.32
C ASN A 26 10.97 -1.52 2.97
N TYR A 27 10.11 -2.30 2.31
CA TYR A 27 8.84 -2.76 2.88
C TYR A 27 9.04 -4.12 3.55
N GLN A 28 8.49 -4.31 4.74
CA GLN A 28 8.69 -5.51 5.54
C GLN A 28 7.39 -5.95 6.21
N VAL A 29 7.28 -7.26 6.41
CA VAL A 29 6.33 -7.88 7.34
C VAL A 29 7.17 -8.62 8.37
N PRO A 30 7.67 -7.93 9.42
CA PRO A 30 8.67 -8.51 10.32
C PRO A 30 8.22 -9.82 10.98
N ALA A 31 6.95 -9.92 11.40
CA ALA A 31 6.38 -11.13 12.00
C ALA A 31 6.42 -12.35 11.08
N GLU A 32 6.46 -12.13 9.75
CA GLU A 32 6.55 -13.20 8.74
C GLU A 32 7.96 -13.32 8.13
N LYS A 33 8.92 -12.50 8.61
CA LYS A 33 10.29 -12.40 8.07
C LYS A 33 10.33 -12.11 6.56
N VAL A 34 9.32 -11.41 6.03
CA VAL A 34 9.24 -11.02 4.62
C VAL A 34 9.84 -9.63 4.44
N ILE A 35 10.74 -9.48 3.47
CA ILE A 35 11.37 -8.20 3.10
C ILE A 35 11.22 -7.99 1.59
N ILE A 36 10.65 -6.85 1.22
CA ILE A 36 10.51 -6.35 -0.15
C ILE A 36 11.40 -5.09 -0.25
N LYS A 37 12.58 -5.24 -0.84
CA LYS A 37 13.68 -4.25 -0.77
C LYS A 37 13.52 -3.02 -1.68
N ASN A 38 12.48 -2.95 -2.51
CA ASN A 38 12.33 -1.94 -3.55
C ASN A 38 10.87 -1.51 -3.72
N ALA A 39 10.22 -1.10 -2.62
CA ALA A 39 8.95 -0.41 -2.74
C ALA A 39 9.22 1.05 -3.15
N ILE A 40 8.39 1.63 -4.01
CA ILE A 40 8.56 2.98 -4.55
C ILE A 40 7.31 3.80 -4.25
N LEU A 41 7.45 5.01 -3.74
CA LEU A 41 6.37 6.01 -3.71
C LEU A 41 6.69 7.07 -4.75
N GLU A 42 5.94 7.07 -5.86
CA GLU A 42 5.95 8.17 -6.82
C GLU A 42 4.93 9.22 -6.39
N PHE A 43 5.25 10.50 -6.55
CA PHE A 43 4.32 11.59 -6.31
C PHE A 43 4.51 12.72 -7.31
N SER A 44 3.41 13.39 -7.63
CA SER A 44 3.38 14.54 -8.53
C SER A 44 2.15 15.38 -8.22
N ASN A 45 2.36 16.65 -7.86
CA ASN A 45 1.31 17.64 -7.59
C ASN A 45 0.34 17.20 -6.50
N ASN A 46 -0.79 16.57 -6.86
CA ASN A 46 -1.87 16.14 -5.98
C ASN A 46 -2.12 14.62 -6.04
N LYS A 47 -1.19 13.86 -6.63
CA LYS A 47 -1.32 12.41 -6.82
C LYS A 47 -0.11 11.69 -6.27
N SER A 48 -0.34 10.49 -5.75
CA SER A 48 0.72 9.56 -5.38
C SER A 48 0.42 8.13 -5.79
N LEU A 49 1.47 7.34 -5.99
CA LEU A 49 1.41 5.93 -6.38
C LEU A 49 2.47 5.16 -5.61
N PHE A 50 2.05 4.38 -4.62
CA PHE A 50 2.94 3.45 -3.92
C PHE A 50 2.94 2.10 -4.61
N ILE A 51 4.10 1.60 -5.02
CA ILE A 51 4.29 0.39 -5.81
C ILE A 51 5.19 -0.59 -5.04
N TYR A 52 4.79 -1.85 -4.97
CA TYR A 52 5.59 -2.93 -4.39
C TYR A 52 5.28 -4.27 -5.08
N ASN A 53 6.11 -5.30 -4.89
CA ASN A 53 5.96 -6.59 -5.56
C ASN A 53 5.94 -6.52 -7.11
N ARG A 54 6.73 -5.61 -7.69
CA ARG A 54 6.92 -5.48 -9.14
C ARG A 54 7.99 -6.49 -9.63
N THR A 55 7.73 -7.18 -10.74
CA THR A 55 8.49 -8.37 -11.17
C THR A 55 9.80 -8.08 -11.90
N ASP A 56 10.04 -6.85 -12.34
CA ASP A 56 11.33 -6.38 -12.82
C ASP A 56 12.49 -6.57 -11.79
N LEU A 57 12.17 -7.01 -10.57
CA LEU A 57 13.09 -7.26 -9.46
C LEU A 57 13.21 -8.72 -9.01
N LEU A 58 12.45 -9.68 -9.56
CA LEU A 58 12.49 -11.10 -9.16
C LEU A 58 12.45 -12.04 -10.38
N LYS A 59 13.61 -12.24 -11.02
CA LYS A 59 13.80 -13.16 -12.17
C LYS A 59 14.03 -14.62 -11.76
N ASN A 60 13.13 -15.23 -10.99
CA ASN A 60 13.15 -16.68 -10.85
C ASN A 60 11.74 -17.25 -10.80
N ASP A 61 11.20 -17.59 -11.97
CA ASP A 61 9.88 -18.20 -12.08
C ASP A 61 9.97 -19.73 -11.94
N ASN A 62 9.93 -20.21 -10.71
CA ASN A 62 9.71 -21.63 -10.39
C ASN A 62 8.24 -21.93 -10.10
N SER A 63 7.28 -21.16 -10.64
CA SER A 63 5.86 -21.36 -10.35
C SER A 63 5.25 -22.50 -11.16
N GLY A 64 4.56 -23.37 -10.46
CA GLY A 64 3.96 -24.56 -11.04
C GLY A 64 3.40 -25.47 -9.98
N ILE A 65 2.66 -26.46 -10.45
CA ILE A 65 2.18 -27.54 -9.60
C ILE A 65 2.92 -28.79 -10.05
N LYS A 66 3.79 -29.32 -9.19
CA LYS A 66 4.53 -30.57 -9.43
C LYS A 66 3.93 -31.68 -8.60
N SER A 67 3.79 -32.86 -9.20
CA SER A 67 3.36 -34.08 -8.52
C SER A 67 4.58 -34.99 -8.36
N GLU A 68 4.87 -35.40 -7.13
CA GLU A 68 5.89 -36.40 -6.80
C GLU A 68 5.20 -37.51 -5.99
N GLY A 69 4.85 -38.62 -6.65
CA GLY A 69 4.08 -39.70 -6.04
C GLY A 69 2.69 -39.25 -5.58
N THR A 70 2.36 -39.46 -4.30
CA THR A 70 1.09 -39.03 -3.68
C THR A 70 1.09 -37.55 -3.25
N ASN A 71 2.23 -36.86 -3.33
CA ASN A 71 2.39 -35.49 -2.88
C ASN A 71 2.28 -34.50 -4.04
N VAL A 72 1.50 -33.43 -3.83
CA VAL A 72 1.38 -32.31 -4.75
C VAL A 72 2.05 -31.09 -4.12
N LYS A 73 3.14 -30.61 -4.72
CA LYS A 73 3.79 -29.34 -4.37
C LYS A 73 3.30 -28.26 -5.32
N ALA A 74 2.74 -27.19 -4.77
CA ALA A 74 2.31 -26.02 -5.53
C ALA A 74 3.11 -24.80 -5.10
N SER A 75 3.84 -24.20 -6.04
CA SER A 75 4.56 -22.94 -5.88
C SER A 75 3.91 -21.88 -6.77
N PHE A 76 3.59 -20.73 -6.20
CA PHE A 76 3.03 -19.59 -6.93
C PHE A 76 3.95 -18.39 -6.75
N SER A 77 4.30 -17.74 -7.85
CA SER A 77 5.08 -16.51 -7.89
C SER A 77 4.14 -15.33 -8.18
N ILE A 78 4.57 -14.13 -7.77
CA ILE A 78 3.97 -12.88 -8.25
C ILE A 78 4.72 -12.49 -9.53
N SER A 79 3.99 -12.42 -10.64
CA SER A 79 4.51 -12.07 -11.97
C SER A 79 3.68 -10.92 -12.56
N ASP A 80 4.10 -9.69 -12.29
CA ASP A 80 3.40 -8.48 -12.67
C ASP A 80 4.35 -7.29 -12.82
N ASP A 81 4.52 -6.80 -14.04
CA ASP A 81 5.39 -5.66 -14.37
C ASP A 81 4.88 -4.34 -13.78
N TYR A 82 3.63 -4.28 -13.32
CA TYR A 82 3.06 -3.12 -12.63
C TYR A 82 3.12 -3.24 -11.11
N GLY A 83 3.27 -4.46 -10.57
CA GLY A 83 3.24 -4.74 -9.14
C GLY A 83 1.91 -4.40 -8.45
N THR A 84 1.85 -4.56 -7.13
CA THR A 84 0.74 -4.08 -6.32
C THR A 84 0.89 -2.57 -6.13
N GLN A 85 -0.22 -1.84 -6.28
CA GLN A 85 -0.21 -0.38 -6.29
C GLN A 85 -1.27 0.18 -5.34
N VAL A 86 -0.93 1.28 -4.65
CA VAL A 86 -1.86 2.14 -3.92
C VAL A 86 -1.81 3.51 -4.56
N TYR A 87 -2.80 3.80 -5.41
CA TYR A 87 -2.98 5.09 -6.06
C TYR A 87 -3.81 6.01 -5.17
N ARG A 88 -3.44 7.28 -5.11
CA ARG A 88 -4.23 8.34 -4.48
C ARG A 88 -4.35 9.57 -5.36
N ASP A 89 -5.55 10.14 -5.36
CA ASP A 89 -5.83 11.50 -5.84
C ASP A 89 -6.34 12.33 -4.65
N PHE A 90 -5.53 13.28 -4.19
CA PHE A 90 -5.81 14.08 -3.00
C PHE A 90 -6.88 15.15 -3.24
N THR A 91 -7.04 15.60 -4.49
CA THR A 91 -8.09 16.59 -4.82
C THR A 91 -9.46 15.95 -4.82
N ASN A 92 -9.56 14.78 -5.47
CA ASN A 92 -10.84 14.07 -5.59
C ASN A 92 -11.10 13.11 -4.42
N LYS A 93 -10.14 12.97 -3.50
CA LYS A 93 -10.19 12.02 -2.37
C LYS A 93 -10.44 10.58 -2.82
N ILE A 94 -9.74 10.15 -3.88
CA ILE A 94 -9.85 8.80 -4.45
C ILE A 94 -8.69 7.94 -3.97
N ILE A 95 -8.98 6.71 -3.56
CA ILE A 95 -7.97 5.66 -3.30
C ILE A 95 -8.30 4.44 -4.15
N ILE A 96 -7.32 3.97 -4.94
CA ILE A 96 -7.45 2.73 -5.70
C ILE A 96 -6.29 1.82 -5.39
N ASN A 97 -6.61 0.62 -4.93
CA ASN A 97 -5.65 -0.46 -4.76
C ASN A 97 -5.70 -1.34 -6.01
N ARG A 98 -4.55 -1.54 -6.66
CA ARG A 98 -4.36 -2.58 -7.68
C ARG A 98 -3.60 -3.73 -7.05
N PHE A 99 -4.15 -4.93 -7.06
CA PHE A 99 -3.46 -6.12 -6.59
C PHE A 99 -2.76 -6.84 -7.74
N ALA A 100 -1.50 -7.20 -7.54
CA ALA A 100 -0.70 -7.88 -8.56
C ALA A 100 -1.25 -9.25 -8.93
N ARG A 101 -0.95 -9.68 -10.16
CA ARG A 101 -1.19 -11.05 -10.61
C ARG A 101 -0.50 -12.05 -9.70
N ILE A 102 -1.24 -13.09 -9.31
CA ILE A 102 -0.68 -14.28 -8.66
C ILE A 102 -0.66 -15.38 -9.70
N ASN A 103 0.55 -15.77 -10.15
CA ASN A 103 0.74 -16.56 -11.36
C ASN A 103 -0.16 -17.80 -11.39
N LYS A 104 -0.85 -18.00 -12.51
CA LYS A 104 -1.81 -19.08 -12.75
C LYS A 104 -2.92 -19.21 -11.69
N LEU A 105 -3.13 -18.31 -10.73
CA LEU A 105 -4.23 -18.40 -9.77
C LEU A 105 -5.25 -17.27 -9.92
N PHE A 106 -4.76 -16.03 -9.88
CA PHE A 106 -5.60 -14.83 -9.88
C PHE A 106 -5.02 -13.81 -10.85
N ASN A 107 -5.88 -13.27 -11.71
CA ASN A 107 -5.58 -12.11 -12.52
C ASN A 107 -5.42 -10.87 -11.61
N PRO A 108 -4.73 -9.83 -12.09
CA PRO A 108 -4.71 -8.56 -11.36
C PRO A 108 -6.12 -7.97 -11.32
N PHE A 109 -6.48 -7.39 -10.18
CA PHE A 109 -7.76 -6.73 -9.98
C PHE A 109 -7.59 -5.43 -9.21
N LYS A 110 -8.55 -4.52 -9.36
CA LYS A 110 -8.57 -3.26 -8.62
C LYS A 110 -9.69 -3.21 -7.59
N VAL A 111 -9.48 -2.40 -6.56
CA VAL A 111 -10.43 -2.12 -5.49
C VAL A 111 -10.42 -0.63 -5.22
N GLU A 112 -11.58 0.00 -5.32
CA GLU A 112 -11.77 1.35 -4.81
C GLU A 112 -11.97 1.29 -3.29
N ASP A 113 -11.21 2.12 -2.57
CA ASP A 113 -11.17 2.12 -1.11
C ASP A 113 -11.74 3.42 -0.55
N ASN A 114 -12.12 3.39 0.72
CA ASN A 114 -12.65 4.55 1.41
C ASN A 114 -11.53 5.55 1.75
N TRP A 115 -11.79 6.84 1.53
CA TRP A 115 -10.90 7.91 1.96
C TRP A 115 -11.05 8.16 3.46
N ILE A 116 -10.21 7.50 4.26
CA ILE A 116 -10.23 7.61 5.72
C ILE A 116 -9.01 8.42 6.16
N ALA A 117 -9.25 9.60 6.70
CA ALA A 117 -8.21 10.40 7.33
C ALA A 117 -7.72 9.72 8.61
N ILE A 118 -6.41 9.63 8.78
CA ILE A 118 -5.80 9.13 10.02
C ILE A 118 -5.67 10.31 10.98
N ASN A 119 -6.25 10.20 12.18
CA ASN A 119 -6.03 11.18 13.23
C ASN A 119 -4.64 10.97 13.85
N TRP A 120 -3.66 11.74 13.39
CA TRP A 120 -2.29 11.64 13.84
C TRP A 120 -2.05 12.49 15.09
N GLY A 121 -1.63 11.85 16.18
CA GLY A 121 -1.05 12.53 17.33
C GLY A 121 0.43 12.78 17.10
N ILE A 122 0.80 13.99 16.69
CA ILE A 122 2.19 14.45 16.55
C ILE A 122 2.84 14.49 17.94
N LYS A 123 4.10 14.05 18.04
CA LYS A 123 4.85 13.96 19.30
C LYS A 123 6.12 14.80 19.22
N ASP A 124 6.55 15.31 20.36
CA ASP A 124 7.80 16.05 20.50
C ASP A 124 9.00 15.08 20.64
N GLU A 125 9.08 14.13 19.71
CA GLU A 125 10.16 13.16 19.60
C GLU A 125 10.72 13.25 18.19
N TYR A 126 12.04 13.39 18.08
CA TYR A 126 12.74 13.53 16.80
C TYR A 126 13.85 12.50 16.67
N LYS A 127 14.14 12.13 15.42
CA LYS A 127 15.35 11.38 15.08
C LYS A 127 15.85 11.76 13.70
N GLN A 128 17.10 11.44 13.43
CA GLN A 128 17.70 11.61 12.11
C GLN A 128 17.39 10.38 11.24
N ILE A 129 16.84 10.59 10.04
CA ILE A 129 16.68 9.55 9.00
C ILE A 129 17.37 10.03 7.73
N GLY A 130 18.51 9.42 7.41
CA GLY A 130 19.39 9.93 6.36
C GLY A 130 19.79 11.38 6.67
N LYS A 131 19.44 12.31 5.77
CA LYS A 131 19.72 13.75 5.95
C LYS A 131 18.58 14.53 6.61
N PHE A 132 17.45 13.92 6.88
CA PHE A 132 16.26 14.61 7.36
C PHE A 132 16.09 14.50 8.87
N LYS A 133 15.71 15.61 9.50
CA LYS A 133 15.14 15.61 10.84
C LYS A 133 13.69 15.13 10.73
N ALA A 134 13.41 13.99 11.35
CA ALA A 134 12.09 13.38 11.34
C ALA A 134 11.42 13.50 12.70
N GLN A 135 10.14 13.84 12.72
CA GLN A 135 9.29 13.90 13.89
C GLN A 135 8.38 12.68 13.96
N LYS A 136 8.09 12.22 15.18
CA LYS A 136 7.20 11.09 15.42
C LYS A 136 5.73 11.52 15.38
N ALA A 137 4.89 10.65 14.84
CA ALA A 137 3.45 10.70 14.96
C ALA A 137 2.88 9.31 15.25
N ILE A 138 1.77 9.26 15.98
CA ILE A 138 1.06 8.01 16.27
C ILE A 138 -0.38 8.14 15.78
N GLY A 139 -0.87 7.16 15.04
CA GLY A 139 -2.22 7.17 14.47
C GLY A 139 -2.84 5.79 14.46
N VAL A 140 -4.17 5.73 14.43
CA VAL A 140 -4.93 4.48 14.32
C VAL A 140 -5.57 4.39 12.95
N TYR A 141 -5.38 3.26 12.28
CA TYR A 141 -5.99 2.98 10.98
C TYR A 141 -6.46 1.52 10.95
N ARG A 142 -7.76 1.30 10.66
CA ARG A 142 -8.40 -0.02 10.50
C ARG A 142 -8.00 -1.05 11.56
N GLY A 143 -7.99 -0.61 12.82
CA GLY A 143 -7.74 -1.46 13.99
C GLY A 143 -6.27 -1.75 14.28
N ARG A 144 -5.36 -1.00 13.67
CA ARG A 144 -3.93 -1.00 14.00
C ARG A 144 -3.46 0.37 14.44
N THR A 145 -2.53 0.38 15.38
CA THR A 145 -1.80 1.58 15.80
C THR A 145 -0.48 1.62 15.05
N TYR A 146 -0.24 2.73 14.35
CA TYR A 146 0.97 2.99 13.61
C TYR A 146 1.81 4.05 14.32
N THR A 147 3.11 3.81 14.39
CA THR A 147 4.10 4.85 14.66
C THR A 147 4.72 5.24 13.33
N ALA A 148 4.64 6.51 12.96
CA ALA A 148 5.24 7.07 11.76
C ALA A 148 6.31 8.11 12.13
N TRP A 149 7.36 8.19 11.32
CA TRP A 149 8.37 9.23 11.37
C TRP A 149 8.31 10.02 10.07
N PHE A 150 7.99 11.31 10.16
CA PHE A 150 7.77 12.20 9.01
C PHE A 150 8.69 13.41 9.06
N THR A 151 8.94 14.07 7.93
CA THR A 151 9.75 15.30 7.89
C THR A 151 9.01 16.44 7.20
N GLU A 152 8.96 17.61 7.83
CA GLU A 152 8.39 18.84 7.26
C GLU A 152 9.34 19.53 6.27
N GLU A 153 10.62 19.10 6.22
CA GLU A 153 11.57 19.55 5.19
C GLU A 153 11.07 19.20 3.78
N ILE A 154 10.17 18.22 3.68
CA ILE A 154 9.41 17.89 2.48
C ILE A 154 7.93 17.98 2.87
N PRO A 155 7.29 19.16 2.72
CA PRO A 155 5.95 19.45 3.23
C PRO A 155 4.85 18.85 2.35
N LEU A 156 5.01 17.57 1.99
CA LEU A 156 4.09 16.81 1.16
C LEU A 156 3.36 15.78 2.01
N PRO A 157 2.02 15.68 1.94
CA PRO A 157 1.22 14.83 2.82
C PRO A 157 1.26 13.34 2.44
N TYR A 158 2.32 12.92 1.75
CA TYR A 158 2.45 11.61 1.13
C TYR A 158 3.10 10.59 2.05
N GLY A 159 2.73 9.33 1.83
CA GLY A 159 3.29 8.23 2.58
C GLY A 159 3.13 6.87 1.90
N PRO A 160 3.94 5.91 2.33
CA PRO A 160 3.91 4.54 1.82
C PRO A 160 2.62 3.81 2.21
N TRP A 161 2.25 2.82 1.39
CA TRP A 161 1.02 2.04 1.56
C TRP A 161 -0.21 2.95 1.72
N LYS A 162 -1.04 2.72 2.74
CA LYS A 162 -2.28 3.45 3.03
C LYS A 162 -2.10 4.58 4.04
N LEU A 163 -0.87 4.87 4.48
CA LEU A 163 -0.58 5.99 5.37
C LEU A 163 -0.39 7.31 4.60
N PHE A 164 -1.01 8.39 5.08
CA PHE A 164 -0.95 9.74 4.51
C PHE A 164 -1.45 10.79 5.53
N GLY A 165 -1.32 12.07 5.19
CA GLY A 165 -2.01 13.16 5.90
C GLY A 165 -1.25 13.80 7.08
N LEU A 166 0.03 13.49 7.26
CA LEU A 166 0.93 14.27 8.11
C LEU A 166 1.34 15.56 7.39
N PRO A 167 1.80 16.61 8.11
CA PRO A 167 2.23 17.88 7.50
C PRO A 167 3.54 17.78 6.72
N GLY A 168 4.12 16.58 6.64
CA GLY A 168 5.31 16.30 5.86
C GLY A 168 5.37 14.83 5.45
N LEU A 169 6.38 14.52 4.65
CA LEU A 169 6.54 13.21 4.04
C LEU A 169 6.85 12.13 5.07
N ILE A 170 6.12 11.00 5.02
CA ILE A 170 6.41 9.83 5.87
C ILE A 170 7.67 9.12 5.35
N LEU A 171 8.72 9.10 6.16
CA LEU A 171 9.99 8.43 5.87
C LEU A 171 10.00 6.99 6.39
N GLU A 172 9.46 6.76 7.58
CA GLU A 172 9.34 5.41 8.15
C GLU A 172 7.99 5.24 8.82
N ALA A 173 7.48 4.01 8.85
CA ALA A 173 6.33 3.66 9.66
C ALA A 173 6.33 2.19 10.03
N GLU A 174 5.79 1.87 11.20
CA GLU A 174 5.56 0.49 11.63
C GLU A 174 4.27 0.38 12.44
N ASP A 175 3.63 -0.78 12.38
CA ASP A 175 2.50 -1.09 13.25
C ASP A 175 2.97 -1.72 14.58
N SER A 176 2.15 -1.58 15.62
CA SER A 176 2.46 -2.09 16.97
C SER A 176 2.61 -3.61 17.05
N GLU A 177 2.11 -4.36 16.07
CA GLU A 177 2.17 -5.83 16.06
C GLU A 177 3.15 -6.40 15.03
N LYS A 178 3.99 -5.55 14.42
CA LYS A 178 5.05 -5.95 13.50
C LYS A 178 4.55 -6.74 12.28
N MET A 179 3.32 -6.47 11.84
CA MET A 179 2.74 -6.96 10.58
C MET A 179 2.98 -6.00 9.41
N PHE A 180 3.56 -4.83 9.66
CA PHE A 180 3.91 -3.83 8.67
C PHE A 180 5.08 -3.00 9.18
N LYS A 181 6.10 -2.84 8.34
CA LYS A 181 7.18 -1.86 8.53
C LYS A 181 7.65 -1.35 7.19
N VAL A 182 7.92 -0.06 7.09
CA VAL A 182 8.52 0.59 5.93
C VAL A 182 9.65 1.49 6.39
N GLU A 183 10.80 1.37 5.75
CA GLU A 183 12.00 2.14 6.07
C GLU A 183 12.49 2.92 4.86
N PHE A 184 12.78 4.20 5.06
CA PHE A 184 13.36 5.06 4.04
C PHE A 184 14.68 4.50 3.51
N LYS A 185 14.88 4.56 2.19
CA LYS A 185 16.14 4.16 1.54
C LYS A 185 16.78 5.33 0.79
N SER A 186 16.03 5.95 -0.12
CA SER A 186 16.54 7.06 -0.94
C SER A 186 15.40 7.94 -1.43
N ILE A 187 15.72 9.15 -1.86
CA ILE A 187 14.76 10.08 -2.46
C ILE A 187 15.39 10.80 -3.65
N LYS A 188 14.56 11.03 -4.68
CA LYS A 188 14.84 11.96 -5.76
C LYS A 188 13.73 13.01 -5.80
N TYR A 189 13.98 14.16 -5.19
CA TYR A 189 13.02 15.26 -5.09
C TYR A 189 13.73 16.62 -4.91
N PRO A 190 13.31 17.66 -5.65
CA PRO A 190 12.48 17.60 -6.85
C PRO A 190 13.21 16.85 -7.99
N CYS A 191 12.47 16.29 -8.95
CA CYS A 191 13.09 15.62 -10.10
C CYS A 191 12.40 15.91 -11.44
N LYS A 192 13.21 16.05 -12.48
CA LYS A 192 12.78 15.88 -13.88
C LYS A 192 12.71 14.38 -14.18
N CYS A 193 11.66 13.73 -13.69
CA CYS A 193 11.42 12.31 -13.90
C CYS A 193 10.38 12.08 -15.02
N ASP A 194 10.51 11.00 -15.78
CA ASP A 194 9.66 10.73 -16.95
C ASP A 194 8.42 9.85 -16.65
N PHE A 195 8.12 9.56 -15.38
CA PHE A 195 6.91 8.81 -15.03
C PHE A 195 5.65 9.69 -15.05
N ILE A 196 4.50 9.13 -15.38
CA ILE A 196 3.20 9.79 -15.21
C ILE A 196 2.37 8.94 -14.26
N ILE A 197 1.89 9.54 -13.18
CA ILE A 197 1.02 8.84 -12.23
C ILE A 197 -0.36 8.66 -12.86
N LYS A 198 -0.64 7.44 -13.31
CA LYS A 198 -1.92 7.06 -13.92
C LYS A 198 -2.78 6.30 -12.92
N LYS A 199 -4.08 6.58 -12.95
CA LYS A 199 -5.10 5.80 -12.23
C LYS A 199 -5.02 4.33 -12.71
N PRO A 200 -4.84 3.35 -11.81
CA PRO A 200 -4.72 1.94 -12.21
C PRO A 200 -5.97 1.41 -12.93
N THR A 201 -5.75 0.62 -13.97
CA THR A 201 -6.79 -0.08 -14.73
C THR A 201 -6.54 -1.58 -14.74
N THR A 202 -7.61 -2.36 -14.59
CA THR A 202 -7.64 -3.82 -14.64
C THR A 202 -8.98 -4.26 -15.23
N GLU A 203 -9.02 -5.44 -15.86
CA GLU A 203 -10.27 -6.05 -16.33
C GLU A 203 -11.18 -6.44 -15.17
N GLU A 204 -10.59 -7.02 -14.11
CA GLU A 204 -11.32 -7.38 -12.91
C GLU A 204 -11.36 -6.22 -11.91
N SER A 205 -12.53 -5.95 -11.34
CA SER A 205 -12.72 -5.04 -10.20
C SER A 205 -13.48 -5.73 -9.09
N LYS A 206 -13.20 -5.34 -7.85
CA LYS A 206 -13.98 -5.74 -6.67
C LYS A 206 -14.34 -4.49 -5.88
N THR A 207 -15.53 -4.49 -5.29
CA THR A 207 -15.85 -3.58 -4.21
C THR A 207 -14.95 -3.86 -3.01
N LEU A 208 -14.83 -2.89 -2.10
CA LEU A 208 -14.08 -3.07 -0.87
C LEU A 208 -14.63 -4.26 -0.02
N LYS A 209 -15.95 -4.43 0.06
CA LYS A 209 -16.58 -5.55 0.79
C LYS A 209 -16.23 -6.90 0.16
N GLU A 210 -16.33 -7.03 -1.16
CA GLU A 210 -15.95 -8.26 -1.88
C GLU A 210 -14.45 -8.57 -1.72
N TYR A 211 -13.60 -7.53 -1.73
CA TYR A 211 -12.18 -7.70 -1.46
C TYR A 211 -11.93 -8.22 -0.03
N VAL A 212 -12.61 -7.66 0.96
CA VAL A 212 -12.49 -8.12 2.35
C VAL A 212 -12.97 -9.56 2.51
N GLU A 213 -14.08 -9.93 1.87
CA GLU A 213 -14.60 -11.30 1.86
C GLU A 213 -13.63 -12.26 1.15
N PHE A 214 -13.10 -11.88 0.00
CA PHE A 214 -12.06 -12.61 -0.71
C PHE A 214 -10.84 -12.84 0.18
N ARG A 215 -10.37 -11.79 0.86
CA ARG A 215 -9.24 -11.86 1.77
C ARG A 215 -9.55 -12.78 2.95
N ASP A 216 -10.70 -12.65 3.60
CA ASP A 216 -11.15 -13.47 4.73
C ASP A 216 -11.20 -14.96 4.40
N ASN A 217 -11.54 -15.26 3.16
CA ASN A 217 -11.68 -16.62 2.67
C ASN A 217 -10.57 -17.00 1.67
N TYR A 218 -9.41 -16.33 1.70
CA TYR A 218 -8.37 -16.48 0.68
C TYR A 218 -7.95 -17.93 0.44
N ASN A 219 -7.79 -18.72 1.50
CA ASN A 219 -7.44 -20.15 1.39
C ASN A 219 -8.52 -20.96 0.67
N ASP A 220 -9.80 -20.62 0.84
CA ASP A 220 -10.91 -21.28 0.15
C ASP A 220 -10.90 -20.92 -1.35
N TYR A 221 -10.67 -19.65 -1.67
CA TYR A 221 -10.53 -19.18 -3.05
C TYR A 221 -9.33 -19.85 -3.74
N VAL A 222 -8.18 -19.92 -3.07
CA VAL A 222 -6.98 -20.63 -3.55
C VAL A 222 -7.30 -22.10 -3.76
N PHE A 223 -7.91 -22.77 -2.78
CA PHE A 223 -8.25 -24.19 -2.88
C PHE A 223 -9.17 -24.47 -4.08
N LYS A 224 -10.23 -23.67 -4.28
CA LYS A 224 -11.14 -23.78 -5.42
C LYS A 224 -10.41 -23.59 -6.75
N LYS A 225 -9.57 -22.56 -6.86
CA LYS A 225 -8.78 -22.28 -8.08
C LYS A 225 -7.73 -23.34 -8.37
N MET A 226 -7.06 -23.87 -7.34
CA MET A 226 -6.12 -24.98 -7.50
C MET A 226 -6.84 -26.24 -7.97
N LYS A 227 -7.94 -26.61 -7.31
CA LYS A 227 -8.74 -27.79 -7.65
C LYS A 227 -9.25 -27.73 -9.10
N SER A 228 -9.67 -26.57 -9.59
CA SER A 228 -10.15 -26.41 -10.97
C SER A 228 -9.05 -26.50 -12.04
N LYS A 229 -7.78 -26.38 -11.64
CA LYS A 229 -6.62 -26.46 -12.54
C LYS A 229 -5.93 -27.83 -12.52
N LEU A 230 -6.38 -28.75 -11.67
CA LEU A 230 -5.81 -30.08 -11.52
C LEU A 230 -6.56 -31.14 -12.34
N PRO A 231 -5.89 -32.21 -12.78
CA PRO A 231 -6.55 -33.40 -13.34
C PRO A 231 -7.61 -33.97 -12.39
N ARG A 232 -8.73 -34.48 -12.92
CA ARG A 232 -9.90 -34.94 -12.14
C ARG A 232 -9.54 -35.95 -11.04
N ASN A 233 -8.67 -36.91 -11.35
CA ASN A 233 -8.22 -37.95 -10.42
C ASN A 233 -7.48 -37.40 -9.19
N ILE A 234 -6.75 -36.29 -9.35
CA ILE A 234 -6.03 -35.60 -8.27
C ILE A 234 -7.00 -34.66 -7.54
N ALA A 235 -7.79 -33.88 -8.28
CA ALA A 235 -8.76 -32.93 -7.73
C ALA A 235 -9.77 -33.60 -6.78
N ASN A 236 -10.21 -34.83 -7.09
CA ASN A 236 -11.15 -35.60 -6.27
C ASN A 236 -10.56 -36.07 -4.94
N LYS A 237 -9.24 -36.14 -4.82
CA LYS A 237 -8.54 -36.57 -3.60
C LYS A 237 -8.17 -35.41 -2.68
N MET A 238 -8.21 -34.16 -3.17
CA MET A 238 -7.93 -32.98 -2.35
C MET A 238 -8.99 -32.78 -1.28
N ARG A 239 -8.54 -32.53 -0.04
CA ARG A 239 -9.39 -32.15 1.09
C ARG A 239 -9.08 -30.73 1.52
N GLN A 240 -10.12 -29.98 1.88
CA GLN A 240 -9.97 -28.63 2.41
C GLN A 240 -9.47 -28.70 3.85
N ILE A 241 -8.51 -27.85 4.20
CA ILE A 241 -8.04 -27.71 5.57
C ILE A 241 -9.09 -26.92 6.36
N PRO A 242 -9.50 -27.37 7.57
CA PRO A 242 -10.42 -26.62 8.40
C PRO A 242 -9.94 -25.19 8.69
N LYS A 243 -10.87 -24.23 8.69
CA LYS A 243 -10.55 -22.83 9.01
C LYS A 243 -10.03 -22.72 10.45
N LYS A 244 -8.81 -22.21 10.64
CA LYS A 244 -8.34 -21.78 11.96
C LYS A 244 -8.91 -20.39 12.28
N GLY A 245 -9.51 -20.24 13.47
CA GLY A 245 -10.32 -19.08 13.89
C GLY A 245 -9.58 -17.77 14.19
N HIS A 246 -8.46 -17.48 13.53
CA HIS A 246 -7.73 -16.22 13.76
C HIS A 246 -8.25 -15.14 12.80
N LYS A 247 -9.47 -14.65 13.02
CA LYS A 247 -10.05 -13.55 12.24
C LYS A 247 -9.09 -12.34 12.25
N ARG A 248 -8.45 -12.09 11.10
CA ARG A 248 -7.64 -10.92 10.73
C ARG A 248 -6.52 -10.46 11.68
N LYS A 249 -6.20 -11.18 12.76
CA LYS A 249 -5.13 -10.83 13.73
C LYS A 249 -3.81 -10.45 13.05
N TYR A 250 -3.42 -11.22 12.04
CA TYR A 250 -2.17 -11.05 11.28
C TYR A 250 -2.37 -10.28 9.95
N ARG A 251 -3.33 -9.36 9.86
CA ARG A 251 -3.57 -8.57 8.63
C ARG A 251 -3.36 -7.10 8.84
N GLY A 252 -2.75 -6.40 7.88
CA GLY A 252 -2.57 -4.95 7.91
C GLY A 252 -3.86 -4.15 8.21
N GLU A 253 -5.03 -4.71 7.89
CA GLU A 253 -6.34 -4.11 8.17
C GLU A 253 -7.21 -5.13 8.90
N LYS A 254 -7.67 -4.79 10.11
CA LYS A 254 -8.42 -5.69 10.99
C LYS A 254 -9.92 -5.42 10.98
N VAL A 255 -10.30 -4.15 10.91
CA VAL A 255 -11.69 -3.72 10.97
C VAL A 255 -11.95 -2.73 9.84
N TYR A 256 -13.18 -2.76 9.33
CA TYR A 256 -13.67 -1.83 8.33
C TYR A 256 -14.89 -1.09 8.84
N GLU A 257 -15.21 0.01 8.17
CA GLU A 257 -16.15 1.03 8.65
C GLU A 257 -17.54 0.43 8.91
N TRP A 258 -18.04 -0.41 7.99
CA TRP A 258 -19.33 -1.09 8.11
C TRP A 258 -19.41 -2.10 9.28
N GLU A 259 -18.28 -2.58 9.79
CA GLU A 259 -18.25 -3.54 10.91
C GLU A 259 -18.30 -2.86 12.28
N THR A 260 -18.08 -1.55 12.30
CA THR A 260 -18.19 -0.72 13.51
C THR A 260 -19.55 -0.05 13.65
N GLU A 261 -20.22 0.22 12.52
CA GLU A 261 -21.57 0.77 12.48
C GLU A 261 -22.60 -0.23 13.00
N GLU A 262 -22.52 -1.51 12.58
CA GLU A 262 -23.41 -2.59 13.05
C GLU A 262 -23.35 -2.88 14.56
N LYS A 263 -22.32 -2.35 15.27
CA LYS A 263 -22.19 -2.49 16.73
C LYS A 263 -22.82 -1.35 17.52
N LYS A 264 -23.20 -0.25 16.87
CA LYS A 264 -23.87 0.89 17.52
C LYS A 264 -25.39 0.73 17.57
N ASP A 265 -25.94 -0.12 16.71
CA ASP A 265 -27.38 -0.40 16.60
C ASP A 265 -27.82 -1.66 17.39
N LYS A 266 -26.98 -2.13 18.34
CA LYS A 266 -27.26 -3.23 19.27
C LYS A 266 -26.98 -2.78 20.69
#